data_AF-A0A431HVF5-F1
#
_entry.id   AF-A0A431HVF5-F1
#
_cell.length_a   1.000
_cell.length_b   1.000
_cell.length_c   1.000
_cell.angle_alpha   90.00
_cell.angle_beta   90.00
_cell.angle_gamma   90.00
#
_symmetry.space_group_name_H-M   'P 1'
#
loop_
_entity.id
_entity.type
_entity.pdbx_description
1 polymer ?
#
loop_
_entity_poly.entity_id
_entity_poly.type
_entity_poly.pdbx_seq_one_letter_code
_entity_poly.pdbx_strand_id
1 'polypeptide(L)'
;MAAPVSPGTPRDQEALQTLRDTSAKSLDTAQQAEKFVDLNRKQGTGGIYSLGLPFVGNFGDMAAPFSNELSQMRAITARLTPAQRVPGSGTSSDLDVKMFKQSLPAIENPGQVNANIAKDLQERSDRDAARTAFADTWFAKRGNLLGMEQAFNQFWAKRQAGDPVANNLPGAVPRLPQQTSGGWSISRVK
;
A
#
# COMPACT_ATOMS: atom_id res chain seq x y z
N MET A 1 -35.56 -3.39 -24.57
CA MET A 1 -35.30 -2.23 -23.68
C MET A 1 -35.10 -2.79 -22.29
N ALA A 2 -33.87 -2.78 -21.75
CA ALA A 2 -33.60 -3.29 -20.41
C ALA A 2 -34.18 -2.32 -19.38
N ALA A 3 -34.98 -2.83 -18.45
CA ALA A 3 -35.58 -2.03 -17.38
C ALA A 3 -34.49 -1.31 -16.57
N PRO A 4 -34.72 -0.07 -16.10
CA PRO A 4 -33.80 0.58 -15.20
C PRO A 4 -33.68 -0.29 -13.95
N VAL A 5 -32.47 -0.77 -13.67
CA VAL A 5 -32.13 -1.42 -12.40
C VAL A 5 -32.58 -0.49 -11.27
N SER A 6 -33.34 -1.01 -10.31
CA SER A 6 -33.83 -0.23 -9.16
C SER A 6 -32.67 0.55 -8.54
N PRO A 7 -32.84 1.84 -8.20
CA PRO A 7 -31.80 2.58 -7.50
C PRO A 7 -31.49 1.83 -6.21
N GLY A 8 -30.25 1.34 -6.08
CA GLY A 8 -29.82 0.62 -4.89
C GLY A 8 -30.02 1.48 -3.63
N THR A 9 -30.08 0.84 -2.47
CA THR A 9 -30.42 1.56 -1.23
C THR A 9 -29.40 2.67 -0.95
N PRO A 10 -29.78 3.76 -0.27
CA PRO A 10 -28.83 4.82 0.11
C PRO A 10 -27.57 4.26 0.81
N ARG A 11 -27.72 3.19 1.61
CA ARG A 11 -26.62 2.48 2.27
C ARG A 11 -25.66 1.81 1.29
N ASP A 12 -26.15 1.22 0.19
CA ASP A 12 -25.30 0.60 -0.82
C ASP A 12 -24.49 1.67 -1.58
N GLN A 13 -25.08 2.84 -1.81
CA GLN A 13 -24.41 3.97 -2.46
C GLN A 13 -23.31 4.56 -1.57
N GLU A 14 -23.58 4.75 -0.27
CA GLU A 14 -22.58 5.16 0.72
C GLU A 14 -21.43 4.16 0.85
N ALA A 15 -21.74 2.86 0.83
CA ALA A 15 -20.74 1.81 0.87
C ALA A 15 -19.86 1.81 -0.39
N LEU A 16 -20.43 2.01 -1.58
CA LEU A 16 -19.66 2.20 -2.81
C LEU A 16 -18.75 3.43 -2.73
N GLN A 17 -19.26 4.54 -2.22
CA GLN A 17 -18.48 5.76 -2.09
C GLN A 17 -17.32 5.56 -1.12
N THR A 18 -17.55 4.87 0.01
CA THR A 18 -16.50 4.50 0.96
C THR A 18 -15.43 3.61 0.32
N LEU A 19 -15.81 2.66 -0.54
CA LEU A 19 -14.86 1.83 -1.29
C LEU A 19 -14.00 2.67 -2.24
N ARG A 20 -14.62 3.59 -2.99
CA ARG A 20 -13.91 4.53 -3.88
C ARG A 20 -12.94 5.42 -3.11
N ASP A 21 -13.37 5.99 -1.99
CA ASP A 21 -12.53 6.83 -1.13
C ASP A 21 -11.36 6.06 -0.53
N THR A 22 -11.58 4.80 -0.16
CA THR A 22 -10.53 3.91 0.35
C THR A 22 -9.51 3.61 -0.74
N SER A 23 -9.96 3.28 -1.95
CA SER A 23 -9.09 3.06 -3.11
C SER A 23 -8.29 4.31 -3.52
N ALA A 24 -8.91 5.49 -3.45
CA ALA A 24 -8.21 6.74 -3.71
C ALA A 24 -7.09 7.00 -2.68
N LYS A 25 -7.35 6.73 -1.40
CA LYS A 25 -6.35 6.85 -0.32
C LYS A 25 -5.25 5.80 -0.45
N SER A 26 -5.57 4.56 -0.82
CA SER A 26 -4.56 3.52 -1.04
C SER A 26 -3.66 3.86 -2.21
N LEU A 27 -4.21 4.43 -3.30
CA LEU A 27 -3.43 4.89 -4.44
C LEU A 27 -2.49 6.03 -4.08
N ASP A 28 -2.98 7.04 -3.37
CA ASP A 28 -2.14 8.15 -2.88
C ASP A 28 -1.01 7.62 -1.96
N THR A 29 -1.34 6.67 -1.07
CA THR A 29 -0.35 6.02 -0.20
C THR A 29 0.72 5.28 -1.00
N ALA A 30 0.32 4.50 -2.01
CA ALA A 30 1.24 3.77 -2.87
C ALA A 30 2.15 4.72 -3.68
N GLN A 31 1.61 5.80 -4.23
CA GLN A 31 2.39 6.83 -4.95
C GLN A 31 3.40 7.52 -4.05
N GLN A 32 3.01 7.84 -2.81
CA GLN A 32 3.92 8.41 -1.82
C GLN A 32 5.04 7.44 -1.45
N ALA A 33 4.72 6.15 -1.30
CA ALA A 33 5.72 5.11 -1.04
C ALA A 33 6.68 4.89 -2.22
N GLU A 34 6.20 4.91 -3.46
CA GLU A 34 7.04 4.84 -4.66
C GLU A 34 7.99 6.04 -4.73
N LYS A 35 7.47 7.26 -4.51
CA LYS A 35 8.29 8.46 -4.42
C LYS A 35 9.35 8.37 -3.32
N PHE A 36 9.02 7.76 -2.18
CA PHE A 36 9.98 7.50 -1.11
C PHE A 36 11.11 6.59 -1.61
N VAL A 37 10.78 5.49 -2.29
CA VAL A 37 11.77 4.54 -2.82
C VAL A 37 12.66 5.18 -3.87
N ASP A 38 12.12 6.03 -4.73
CA ASP A 38 12.91 6.75 -5.72
C ASP A 38 13.90 7.74 -5.09
N LEU A 39 13.50 8.42 -4.01
CA LEU A 39 14.39 9.24 -3.21
C LEU A 39 15.45 8.39 -2.50
N ASN A 40 15.07 7.22 -1.99
CA ASN A 40 15.96 6.28 -1.32
C ASN A 40 17.03 5.69 -2.25
N ARG A 41 16.68 5.46 -3.52
CA ARG A 41 17.66 5.04 -4.55
C ARG A 41 18.73 6.10 -4.81
N LYS A 42 18.38 7.39 -4.65
CA LYS A 42 19.32 8.52 -4.81
C LYS A 42 20.11 8.80 -3.55
N GLN A 43 19.48 8.63 -2.39
CA GLN A 43 20.03 8.89 -1.08
C GLN A 43 19.81 7.66 -0.20
N GLY A 44 20.87 6.86 0.00
CA GLY A 44 20.76 5.62 0.75
C GLY A 44 20.20 5.86 2.16
N THR A 45 19.20 5.05 2.55
CA THR A 45 18.63 4.99 3.90
C THR A 45 19.12 3.75 4.67
N GLY A 46 18.91 3.69 5.98
CA GLY A 46 19.28 2.53 6.78
C GLY A 46 19.58 2.81 8.25
N GLY A 47 19.98 1.76 8.97
CA GLY A 47 20.16 1.79 10.43
C GLY A 47 21.14 2.86 10.94
N ILE A 48 22.05 3.36 10.10
CA ILE A 48 22.92 4.49 10.45
C ILE A 48 22.13 5.77 10.72
N TYR A 49 20.98 5.98 10.07
CA TYR A 49 20.11 7.12 10.32
C TYR A 49 19.22 6.93 11.56
N SER A 50 19.05 5.68 12.01
CA SER A 50 18.44 5.34 13.30
C SER A 50 19.45 5.38 14.46
N LEU A 51 20.72 5.67 14.18
CA LEU A 51 21.74 5.77 15.23
C LEU A 51 21.45 7.04 16.05
N GLY A 52 20.92 6.83 17.25
CA GLY A 52 20.68 7.90 18.22
C GLY A 52 21.99 8.31 18.86
N LEU A 53 22.36 9.59 18.72
CA LEU A 53 23.44 10.18 19.48
C LEU A 53 22.85 10.80 20.76
N PRO A 54 23.47 10.56 21.93
CA PRO A 54 23.02 11.20 23.16
C PRO A 54 23.03 12.72 22.98
N PHE A 55 21.96 13.38 23.45
CA PHE A 55 21.72 14.83 23.40
C PHE A 55 21.37 15.46 22.04
N VAL A 56 21.54 14.78 20.90
CA VAL A 56 21.32 15.38 19.56
C VAL A 56 20.19 14.71 18.75
N GLY A 57 19.71 13.54 19.19
CA GLY A 57 18.66 12.79 18.48
C GLY A 57 19.24 11.82 17.44
N ASN A 58 18.41 11.37 16.49
CA ASN A 58 18.83 10.39 15.49
C ASN A 58 19.64 11.04 14.36
N PHE A 59 20.62 10.34 13.81
CA PHE A 59 21.47 10.86 12.72
C PHE A 59 20.65 11.28 11.48
N GLY A 60 19.50 10.65 11.24
CA GLY A 60 18.53 11.12 10.25
C GLY A 60 18.00 12.54 10.51
N ASP A 61 17.75 12.91 11.77
CA ASP A 61 17.30 14.25 12.18
C ASP A 61 18.36 15.31 12.00
N MET A 62 19.63 14.97 12.22
CA MET A 62 20.74 15.84 11.89
C MET A 62 21.00 15.96 10.39
N ALA A 63 20.85 14.89 9.61
CA ALA A 63 21.24 14.88 8.19
C ALA A 63 20.17 15.47 7.26
N ALA A 64 18.89 15.40 7.64
CA ALA A 64 17.79 15.87 6.80
C ALA A 64 17.81 17.38 6.43
N PRO A 65 18.21 18.32 7.31
CA PRO A 65 18.38 19.72 6.95
C PRO A 65 19.44 19.95 5.87
N PHE A 66 20.39 19.01 5.73
CA PHE A 66 21.51 19.09 4.79
C PHE A 66 21.28 18.28 3.50
N SER A 67 20.15 17.57 3.37
CA SER A 67 19.75 16.87 2.15
C SER A 67 18.27 17.08 1.87
N ASN A 68 17.97 17.64 0.70
CA ASN A 68 16.61 17.86 0.23
C ASN A 68 15.83 16.53 0.10
N GLU A 69 16.53 15.46 -0.28
CA GLU A 69 15.98 14.11 -0.43
C GLU A 69 15.57 13.50 0.92
N LEU A 70 16.42 13.63 1.95
CA LEU A 70 16.10 13.18 3.32
C LEU A 70 14.93 13.97 3.91
N SER A 71 14.89 15.30 3.70
CA SER A 71 13.77 16.13 4.13
C SER A 71 12.45 15.73 3.45
N GLN A 72 12.48 15.44 2.14
CA GLN A 72 11.31 14.98 1.40
C GLN A 72 10.86 13.59 1.85
N MET A 73 11.78 12.66 2.07
CA MET A 73 11.49 11.34 2.62
C MET A 73 10.83 11.43 4.00
N ARG A 74 11.33 12.31 4.89
CA ARG A 74 10.72 12.52 6.21
C ARG A 74 9.30 13.06 6.08
N ALA A 75 9.09 14.03 5.20
CA ALA A 75 7.77 14.61 4.97
C ALA A 75 6.78 13.55 4.44
N ILE A 76 7.24 12.65 3.58
CA ILE A 76 6.44 11.51 3.10
C ILE A 76 6.10 10.57 4.27
N THR A 77 7.08 10.12 5.04
CA THR A 77 6.83 9.26 6.20
C THR A 77 5.87 9.91 7.19
N ALA A 78 5.99 11.22 7.42
CA ALA A 78 5.10 11.97 8.31
C ALA A 78 3.65 12.07 7.79
N ARG A 79 3.46 12.18 6.47
CA ARG A 79 2.13 12.15 5.83
C ARG A 79 1.49 10.76 5.88
N LEU A 80 2.31 9.72 5.70
CA LEU A 80 1.87 8.33 5.75
C LEU A 80 1.60 7.85 7.17
N THR A 81 2.25 8.43 8.17
CA THR A 81 2.01 8.11 9.57
C THR A 81 0.67 8.73 10.00
N PRO A 82 -0.31 7.94 10.45
CA PRO A 82 -1.55 8.46 11.03
C PRO A 82 -1.18 9.42 12.15
N ALA A 83 -1.79 10.61 12.14
CA ALA A 83 -1.60 11.63 13.16
C ALA A 83 -1.53 10.95 14.53
N GLN A 84 -0.40 11.15 15.20
CA GLN A 84 0.03 10.40 16.39
C GLN A 84 -1.16 10.12 17.31
N ARG A 85 -1.45 8.83 17.55
CA ARG A 85 -2.38 8.43 18.60
C ARG A 85 -1.96 9.12 19.90
N VAL A 86 -2.94 9.70 20.59
CA VAL A 86 -2.76 10.46 21.84
C VAL A 86 -1.84 9.68 22.79
N PRO A 87 -0.72 10.24 23.25
CA PRO A 87 0.13 9.58 24.24
C PRO A 87 -0.68 9.33 25.51
N GLY A 88 -0.89 8.06 25.86
CA GLY A 88 -1.63 7.66 27.08
C GLY A 88 -2.46 6.37 27.00
N SER A 89 -2.62 5.72 25.85
CA SER A 89 -3.48 4.54 25.71
C SER A 89 -2.78 3.18 25.94
N GLY A 90 -2.01 3.05 27.03
CA GLY A 90 -1.48 1.76 27.51
C GLY A 90 -0.45 1.06 26.60
N THR A 91 0.28 0.10 27.17
CA THR A 91 1.43 -0.61 26.58
C THR A 91 1.11 -1.35 25.27
N SER A 92 -0.15 -1.71 25.02
CA SER A 92 -0.59 -2.32 23.77
C SER A 92 -0.67 -1.30 22.61
N SER A 93 -1.00 -0.04 22.88
CA SER A 93 -1.10 0.98 21.81
C SER A 93 0.26 1.41 21.28
N ASP A 94 1.28 1.51 22.14
CA ASP A 94 2.63 1.90 21.72
C ASP A 94 3.28 0.81 20.86
N LEU A 95 3.01 -0.46 21.18
CA LEU A 95 3.48 -1.60 20.39
C LEU A 95 2.80 -1.64 19.01
N ASP A 96 1.49 -1.39 18.95
CA ASP A 96 0.75 -1.31 17.68
C ASP A 96 1.22 -0.13 16.81
N VAL A 97 1.47 1.04 17.42
CA VAL A 97 2.01 2.21 16.70
C VAL A 97 3.42 1.92 16.18
N LYS A 98 4.24 1.22 16.95
CA LYS A 98 5.60 0.82 16.52
C LYS A 98 5.55 -0.17 15.36
N MET A 99 4.70 -1.20 15.45
CA MET A 99 4.47 -2.17 14.37
C MET A 99 3.92 -1.49 13.11
N PHE A 100 3.01 -0.52 13.27
CA PHE A 100 2.47 0.25 12.17
C PHE A 100 3.53 1.14 11.51
N LYS A 101 4.36 1.84 12.30
CA LYS A 101 5.50 2.61 11.77
C LYS A 101 6.51 1.74 11.04
N GLN A 102 6.75 0.52 11.52
CA GLN A 102 7.59 -0.46 10.83
C GLN A 102 6.99 -0.94 9.50
N SER A 103 5.68 -0.87 9.34
CA SER A 103 4.99 -1.19 8.09
C SER A 103 5.00 -0.06 7.05
N LEU A 104 5.62 1.08 7.37
CA LEU A 104 5.73 2.24 6.47
C LEU A 104 7.17 2.48 6.00
N PRO A 105 7.36 3.10 4.82
CA PRO A 105 8.68 3.53 4.39
C PRO A 105 9.24 4.61 5.33
N ALA A 106 10.47 4.41 5.80
CA ALA A 106 11.13 5.30 6.74
C ALA A 106 12.64 5.40 6.46
N ILE A 107 13.24 6.55 6.78
CA ILE A 107 14.67 6.82 6.57
C ILE A 107 15.56 5.89 7.41
N GLU A 108 15.01 5.40 8.52
CA GLU A 108 15.65 4.47 9.45
C GLU A 108 15.71 3.04 8.88
N ASN A 109 14.78 2.69 8.00
CA ASN A 109 14.72 1.38 7.37
C ASN A 109 15.78 1.28 6.25
N PRO A 110 16.41 0.11 6.06
CA PRO A 110 17.27 -0.14 4.91
C PRO A 110 16.53 0.08 3.58
N GLY A 111 17.27 0.49 2.54
CA GLY A 111 16.71 0.72 1.20
C GLY A 111 15.86 -0.43 0.66
N GLN A 112 16.35 -1.67 0.83
CA GLN A 112 15.63 -2.87 0.41
C GLN A 112 14.31 -3.09 1.19
N VAL A 113 14.29 -2.76 2.48
CA VAL A 113 13.09 -2.87 3.31
C VAL A 113 12.04 -1.86 2.85
N ASN A 114 12.45 -0.62 2.59
CA ASN A 114 11.56 0.40 2.03
C ASN A 114 11.01 0.03 0.66
N ALA A 115 11.83 -0.60 -0.20
CA ALA A 115 11.37 -1.12 -1.50
C ALA A 115 10.31 -2.22 -1.34
N ASN A 116 10.50 -3.14 -0.40
CA ASN A 116 9.51 -4.19 -0.11
C ASN A 116 8.22 -3.60 0.46
N ILE A 117 8.31 -2.62 1.38
CA ILE A 117 7.14 -1.94 1.93
C ILE A 117 6.36 -1.20 0.84
N ALA A 118 7.05 -0.48 -0.06
CA ALA A 118 6.39 0.20 -1.17
C ALA A 118 5.70 -0.80 -2.12
N LYS A 119 6.33 -1.96 -2.37
CA LYS A 119 5.72 -3.03 -3.15
C LYS A 119 4.46 -3.58 -2.47
N ASP A 120 4.50 -3.85 -1.17
CA ASP A 120 3.33 -4.31 -0.42
C ASP A 120 2.19 -3.27 -0.44
N LEU A 121 2.52 -1.98 -0.33
CA LEU A 121 1.55 -0.88 -0.44
C LEU A 121 0.95 -0.78 -1.85
N GLN A 122 1.76 -0.99 -2.88
CA GLN A 122 1.30 -1.08 -4.27
C GLN A 122 0.35 -2.27 -4.46
N GLU A 123 0.72 -3.47 -4.00
CA GLU A 123 -0.14 -4.66 -4.09
C GLU A 123 -1.49 -4.48 -3.37
N ARG A 124 -1.47 -3.78 -2.21
CA ARG A 124 -2.71 -3.42 -1.49
C ARG A 124 -3.55 -2.42 -2.29
N SER A 125 -2.93 -1.38 -2.82
CA SER A 125 -3.60 -0.40 -3.68
C SER A 125 -4.23 -1.06 -4.91
N ASP A 126 -3.51 -1.97 -5.56
CA ASP A 126 -4.00 -2.71 -6.73
C ASP A 126 -5.22 -3.56 -6.37
N ARG A 127 -5.20 -4.17 -5.18
CA ARG A 127 -6.33 -4.94 -4.65
C ARG A 127 -7.54 -4.05 -4.36
N ASP A 128 -7.33 -2.89 -3.74
CA ASP A 128 -8.40 -1.95 -3.40
C ASP A 128 -9.03 -1.32 -4.65
N ALA A 129 -8.21 -1.02 -5.66
CA ALA A 129 -8.66 -0.59 -6.98
C ALA A 129 -9.50 -1.68 -7.67
N ALA A 130 -9.02 -2.92 -7.69
CA ALA A 130 -9.76 -4.05 -8.25
C ALA A 130 -11.07 -4.33 -7.50
N ARG A 131 -11.07 -4.17 -6.16
CA ARG A 131 -12.27 -4.32 -5.34
C ARG A 131 -13.31 -3.27 -5.66
N THR A 132 -12.89 -2.02 -5.82
CA THR A 132 -13.77 -0.91 -6.18
C THR A 132 -14.41 -1.11 -7.54
N ALA A 133 -13.61 -1.47 -8.55
CA ALA A 133 -14.14 -1.79 -9.88
C ALA A 133 -15.08 -3.01 -9.87
N PHE A 134 -14.76 -4.02 -9.07
CA PHE A 134 -15.63 -5.17 -8.87
C PHE A 134 -16.95 -4.75 -8.21
N ALA A 135 -16.92 -3.88 -7.21
CA ALA A 135 -18.11 -3.38 -6.53
C ALA A 135 -18.98 -2.53 -7.47
N ASP A 136 -18.38 -1.68 -8.30
CA ASP A 136 -19.11 -0.88 -9.31
C ASP A 136 -19.83 -1.77 -10.32
N THR A 137 -19.15 -2.79 -10.87
CA THR A 137 -19.75 -3.74 -11.81
C THR A 137 -20.81 -4.63 -11.15
N TRP A 138 -20.58 -5.05 -9.91
CA TRP A 138 -21.53 -5.82 -9.11
C TRP A 138 -22.81 -5.03 -8.86
N PHE A 139 -22.68 -3.78 -8.43
CA PHE A 139 -23.79 -2.90 -8.15
C PHE A 139 -24.57 -2.54 -9.43
N ALA A 140 -23.88 -2.26 -10.53
CA ALA A 140 -24.53 -2.01 -11.82
C ALA A 140 -25.39 -3.20 -12.29
N LYS A 141 -24.98 -4.43 -11.98
CA LYS A 141 -25.70 -5.66 -12.36
C LYS A 141 -26.82 -6.04 -11.40
N ARG A 142 -26.64 -5.84 -10.09
CA ARG A 142 -27.54 -6.37 -9.05
C ARG A 142 -28.33 -5.31 -8.29
N GLY A 143 -27.91 -4.06 -8.32
CA GLY A 143 -28.50 -2.96 -7.56
C GLY A 143 -28.29 -3.03 -6.04
N ASN A 144 -27.42 -3.91 -5.53
CA ASN A 144 -27.05 -4.02 -4.12
C ASN A 144 -25.64 -4.60 -3.96
N LEU A 145 -25.06 -4.49 -2.77
CA LEU A 145 -23.73 -5.05 -2.46
C LEU A 145 -23.77 -6.40 -1.71
N LEU A 146 -24.94 -7.02 -1.58
CA LEU A 146 -25.10 -8.24 -0.78
C LEU A 146 -24.35 -9.41 -1.41
N GLY A 147 -23.39 -9.99 -0.71
CA GLY A 147 -22.53 -11.08 -1.21
C GLY A 147 -21.38 -10.63 -2.12
N MET A 148 -21.21 -9.32 -2.34
CA MET A 148 -20.12 -8.75 -3.15
C MET A 148 -18.75 -9.17 -2.62
N GLU A 149 -18.57 -9.14 -1.29
CA GLU A 149 -17.29 -9.47 -0.66
C GLU A 149 -16.88 -10.94 -0.87
N GLN A 150 -17.82 -11.87 -0.74
CA GLN A 150 -17.55 -13.29 -0.98
C GLN A 150 -17.18 -13.54 -2.45
N ALA A 151 -17.90 -12.90 -3.37
CA ALA A 151 -17.62 -13.01 -4.79
C ALA A 151 -16.27 -12.38 -5.16
N PHE A 152 -15.94 -11.22 -4.57
CA PHE A 152 -14.64 -10.58 -4.74
C PHE A 152 -13.49 -11.46 -4.24
N ASN A 153 -13.64 -12.11 -3.08
CA ASN A 153 -12.60 -12.99 -2.55
C ASN A 153 -12.34 -14.21 -3.45
N GLN A 154 -13.39 -14.81 -4.01
CA GLN A 154 -13.24 -15.89 -5.00
C GLN A 154 -12.57 -15.39 -6.28
N PHE A 155 -12.97 -14.21 -6.75
CA PHE A 155 -12.36 -13.55 -7.90
C PHE A 155 -10.86 -13.28 -7.67
N TRP A 156 -10.51 -12.72 -6.51
CA TRP A 156 -9.14 -12.37 -6.16
C TRP A 156 -8.25 -13.61 -6.00
N ALA A 157 -8.80 -14.70 -5.46
CA ALA A 157 -8.10 -15.99 -5.42
C ALA A 157 -7.79 -16.53 -6.82
N LYS A 158 -8.75 -16.43 -7.77
CA LYS A 158 -8.52 -16.82 -9.16
C LYS A 158 -7.49 -15.94 -9.87
N ARG A 159 -7.50 -14.63 -9.60
CA ARG A 159 -6.48 -13.69 -10.11
C ARG A 159 -5.08 -14.08 -9.62
N GLN A 160 -4.96 -14.42 -8.34
CA GLN A 160 -3.70 -14.91 -7.77
C GLN A 160 -3.26 -16.25 -8.39
N ALA A 161 -4.21 -17.10 -8.79
CA ALA A 161 -3.94 -18.34 -9.52
C ALA A 161 -3.63 -18.14 -11.01
N GLY A 162 -3.70 -16.90 -11.53
CA GLY A 162 -3.35 -16.58 -12.91
C GLY A 162 -4.49 -16.70 -13.93
N ASP A 163 -5.75 -16.72 -13.48
CA ASP A 163 -6.92 -16.80 -14.37
C ASP A 163 -7.01 -15.56 -15.30
N PRO A 164 -7.04 -15.74 -16.63
CA PRO A 164 -7.04 -14.64 -17.60
C PRO A 164 -8.32 -13.79 -17.55
N VAL A 165 -9.47 -14.37 -17.19
CA VAL A 165 -10.72 -13.61 -17.03
C VAL A 165 -10.61 -12.71 -15.81
N ALA A 166 -9.99 -13.22 -14.74
CA ALA A 166 -9.82 -12.44 -13.54
C ALA A 166 -8.79 -11.31 -13.71
N ASN A 167 -7.87 -11.45 -14.67
CA ASN A 167 -6.84 -10.46 -14.97
C ASN A 167 -7.36 -9.25 -15.76
N ASN A 168 -8.43 -9.41 -16.56
CA ASN A 168 -8.90 -8.43 -17.54
C ASN A 168 -10.02 -7.48 -17.05
N LEU A 169 -10.30 -7.38 -15.75
CA LEU A 169 -11.32 -6.44 -15.26
C LEU A 169 -10.90 -4.97 -15.43
N PRO A 170 -11.83 -4.07 -15.81
CA PRO A 170 -11.56 -2.64 -15.89
C PRO A 170 -11.03 -2.11 -14.56
N GLY A 171 -9.94 -1.34 -14.57
CA GLY A 171 -9.34 -0.77 -13.36
C GLY A 171 -8.50 -1.75 -12.51
N ALA A 172 -8.44 -3.03 -12.87
CA ALA A 172 -7.57 -3.98 -12.20
C ALA A 172 -6.15 -3.89 -12.76
N VAL A 173 -5.22 -3.38 -11.96
CA VAL A 173 -3.81 -3.16 -12.36
C VAL A 173 -3.19 -4.48 -12.79
N PRO A 174 -2.69 -4.64 -14.03
CA PRO A 174 -2.16 -5.91 -14.52
C PRO A 174 -1.16 -6.48 -13.52
N ARG A 175 -1.27 -7.77 -13.19
CA ARG A 175 -0.29 -8.41 -12.31
C ARG A 175 1.06 -8.24 -12.98
N LEU A 176 1.92 -7.38 -12.42
CA LEU A 176 3.32 -7.32 -12.84
C LEU A 176 3.86 -8.74 -12.78
N PRO A 177 4.56 -9.23 -13.82
CA PRO A 177 5.12 -10.56 -13.79
C PRO A 177 5.93 -10.66 -12.51
N GLN A 178 5.56 -11.60 -11.63
CA GLN A 178 6.40 -11.89 -10.49
C GLN A 178 7.77 -12.18 -11.07
N GLN A 179 8.73 -11.29 -10.81
CA GLN A 179 10.12 -11.57 -11.10
C GLN A 179 10.39 -12.90 -10.42
N THR A 180 10.48 -13.94 -11.24
CA THR A 180 11.00 -15.22 -10.84
C THR A 180 12.36 -14.89 -10.24
N SER A 181 12.45 -15.00 -8.91
CA SER A 181 13.73 -14.90 -8.22
C SER A 181 14.66 -15.85 -8.96
N GLY A 182 15.60 -15.26 -9.69
CA GLY A 182 16.51 -16.00 -10.55
C GLY A 182 17.10 -17.12 -9.72
N GLY A 183 16.73 -18.36 -10.07
CA GLY A 183 17.41 -19.53 -9.56
C GLY A 183 18.87 -19.33 -9.90
N TRP A 184 19.70 -19.15 -8.89
CA TRP A 184 21.15 -19.23 -9.02
C TRP A 184 21.45 -20.63 -9.53
N SER A 185 21.54 -20.76 -10.84
CA SER A 185 22.06 -21.94 -11.50
C SER A 185 23.55 -21.95 -11.21
N ILE A 186 23.94 -22.70 -10.18
CA ILE A 186 25.34 -22.98 -9.87
C ILE A 186 25.86 -23.85 -11.01
N SER A 187 26.34 -23.21 -12.07
CA SER A 187 27.08 -23.88 -13.14
C SER A 187 28.33 -24.49 -12.53
N ARG A 188 28.27 -25.80 -12.34
CA ARG A 188 29.39 -26.67 -12.00
C ARG A 188 30.42 -26.55 -13.12
N VAL A 189 31.48 -25.78 -12.90
CA VAL A 189 32.66 -25.83 -13.77
C VAL A 189 33.53 -26.99 -13.30
N LYS A 190 33.97 -27.73 -14.30
CA LYS A 190 34.61 -29.04 -14.31
C LYS A 190 36.04 -28.97 -13.77
#